data_AF-A0A4Z2C725-F1
#
_entry.id   AF-A0A4Z2C725-F1
#
_cell.length_a   1.000
_cell.length_b   1.000
_cell.length_c   1.000
_cell.angle_alpha   90.00
_cell.angle_beta   90.00
_cell.angle_gamma   90.00
#
_symmetry.space_group_name_H-M   'P 1'
#
loop_
_entity.id
_entity.type
_entity.pdbx_description
1 polymer ?
#
loop_
_entity_poly.entity_id
_entity_poly.type
_entity_poly.pdbx_seq_one_letter_code
_entity_poly.pdbx_strand_id
1 'polypeptide(L)'
;MAIFNMVIQVFVVMSSYQSIAEKFKKTGNPRFNPSTPLKAMLLCWGPYGILAFYAAVENANLVSPKLRMMAPILAKTCPTINVFLYALGNENYRGGIWQFLTGEKIEAPQIENKSK
;
A
#
# COMPACT_ATOMS: atom_id res chain seq x y z
N MET A 1 3.79 19.78 9.75
CA MET A 1 3.22 19.15 8.53
C MET A 1 3.64 17.69 8.34
N ALA A 2 4.94 17.34 8.38
CA ALA A 2 5.39 15.96 8.15
C ALA A 2 4.84 14.93 9.16
N ILE A 3 4.82 15.27 10.46
CA ILE A 3 4.28 14.41 11.53
C ILE A 3 2.79 14.13 11.29
N PHE A 4 1.98 15.16 11.10
CA PHE A 4 0.54 15.02 10.85
C PHE A 4 0.25 14.21 9.59
N ASN A 5 1.01 14.39 8.51
CA ASN A 5 0.77 13.63 7.28
C ASN A 5 1.23 12.17 7.37
N MET A 6 2.36 11.86 8.02
CA MET A 6 2.86 10.48 8.06
C MET A 6 2.30 9.66 9.21
N VAL A 7 2.21 10.22 10.42
CA VAL A 7 1.75 9.47 11.60
C VAL A 7 0.27 9.14 11.49
N ILE A 8 -0.57 10.11 11.11
CA ILE A 8 -2.00 9.88 10.92
C ILE A 8 -2.23 8.89 9.78
N GLN A 9 -1.52 9.04 8.66
CA GLN A 9 -1.65 8.11 7.54
C GLN A 9 -1.25 6.67 7.94
N VAL A 10 -0.15 6.50 8.67
CA VAL A 10 0.28 5.18 9.16
C VAL A 10 -0.78 4.60 10.08
N PHE A 11 -1.30 5.39 11.01
CA PHE A 11 -2.32 4.94 11.96
C PHE A 11 -3.62 4.53 11.27
N VAL A 12 -4.09 5.33 10.31
CA VAL A 12 -5.32 5.06 9.55
C VAL A 12 -5.17 3.81 8.71
N VAL A 13 -4.07 3.68 7.96
CA VAL A 13 -3.80 2.48 7.13
C VAL A 13 -3.67 1.25 8.01
N MET A 14 -2.89 1.32 9.09
CA MET A 14 -2.69 0.20 10.01
C MET A 14 -4.01 -0.27 10.64
N SER A 15 -4.80 0.64 11.23
CA SER A 15 -6.06 0.29 11.89
C SER A 15 -7.11 -0.25 10.90
N SER A 16 -7.18 0.32 9.69
CA SER A 16 -8.06 -0.15 8.63
C SER A 16 -7.72 -1.58 8.20
N TYR A 17 -6.44 -1.86 7.91
CA TYR A 17 -6.02 -3.19 7.46
C TYR A 17 -5.99 -4.23 8.57
N GLN A 18 -5.80 -3.84 9.84
CA GLN A 18 -6.03 -4.71 10.98
C GLN A 18 -7.50 -5.12 11.10
N SER A 19 -8.42 -4.17 10.96
CA SER A 19 -9.87 -4.44 10.98
C SER A 19 -10.29 -5.40 9.85
N ILE A 20 -9.69 -5.24 8.66
CA ILE A 20 -9.90 -6.17 7.53
C ILE A 20 -9.33 -7.55 7.85
N ALA A 21 -8.14 -7.64 8.44
CA ALA A 21 -7.55 -8.91 8.83
C ALA A 21 -8.42 -9.66 9.85
N GLU A 22 -8.96 -8.96 10.85
CA GLU A 22 -9.90 -9.53 11.81
C GLU A 22 -11.20 -9.99 11.15
N LYS A 23 -11.71 -9.24 10.17
CA LYS A 23 -12.86 -9.68 9.37
C LYS A 23 -12.54 -10.97 8.61
N PHE A 24 -11.39 -11.05 7.94
CA PHE A 24 -10.98 -12.26 7.20
C PHE A 24 -10.83 -13.47 8.11
N LYS A 25 -10.30 -13.30 9.33
CA LYS A 25 -10.24 -14.36 10.34
C LYS A 25 -11.64 -14.85 10.71
N LYS A 26 -12.59 -13.94 10.95
CA LYS A 26 -13.98 -14.28 11.33
C LYS A 26 -14.75 -14.95 10.19
N THR A 27 -14.56 -14.51 8.95
CA THR A 27 -15.33 -15.02 7.79
C THR A 27 -14.64 -16.15 7.06
N GLY A 28 -13.40 -16.52 7.42
CA GLY A 28 -12.62 -17.55 6.74
C GLY A 28 -12.34 -17.26 5.26
N ASN A 29 -12.40 -15.99 4.84
CA ASN A 29 -12.34 -15.59 3.43
C ASN A 29 -11.26 -14.52 3.20
N PRO A 30 -9.97 -14.91 3.13
CA PRO A 30 -8.88 -13.99 2.83
C PRO A 30 -8.91 -13.59 1.36
N ARG A 31 -9.18 -12.31 1.07
CA ARG A 31 -9.21 -11.79 -0.32
C ARG A 31 -7.85 -11.30 -0.81
N PHE A 32 -7.00 -10.86 0.11
CA PHE A 32 -5.66 -10.32 -0.15
C PHE A 32 -4.87 -10.29 1.16
N ASN A 33 -3.56 -10.03 1.09
CA ASN A 33 -2.71 -9.88 2.28
C ASN A 33 -2.86 -8.47 2.89
N PRO A 34 -3.45 -8.32 4.09
CA PRO A 34 -3.70 -7.00 4.68
C PRO A 34 -2.42 -6.27 5.13
N SER A 35 -1.29 -6.98 5.28
CA SER A 35 -0.02 -6.35 5.68
C SER A 35 0.68 -5.61 4.53
N THR A 36 0.37 -5.96 3.28
CA THR A 36 1.10 -5.47 2.11
C THR A 36 0.96 -3.96 1.90
N PRO A 37 -0.24 -3.35 2.03
CA PRO A 37 -0.40 -1.91 1.81
C PRO A 37 0.39 -1.06 2.81
N LEU A 38 0.44 -1.47 4.10
CA LEU A 38 1.25 -0.81 5.11
C LEU A 38 2.75 -0.91 4.79
N LYS A 39 3.23 -2.11 4.42
CA LYS A 39 4.63 -2.32 4.03
C LYS A 39 5.02 -1.47 2.81
N ALA A 40 4.17 -1.43 1.79
CA ALA A 40 4.40 -0.63 0.60
C ALA A 40 4.43 0.87 0.90
N MET A 41 3.51 1.33 1.75
CA MET A 41 3.49 2.73 2.19
C MET A 41 4.76 3.10 2.95
N LEU A 42 5.18 2.29 3.91
CA LEU A 42 6.41 2.52 4.68
C LEU A 42 7.67 2.45 3.80
N LEU A 43 7.69 1.55 2.81
CA LEU A 43 8.78 1.47 1.85
C LEU A 43 8.89 2.74 1.00
N CYS A 44 7.80 3.20 0.41
CA CYS A 44 7.84 4.32 -0.53
C CYS A 44 7.93 5.68 0.17
N TRP A 45 7.19 5.84 1.27
CA TRP A 45 7.05 7.13 1.94
C TRP A 45 7.89 7.24 3.21
N GLY A 46 8.28 6.14 3.84
CA GLY A 46 9.05 6.14 5.10
C GLY A 46 10.34 6.95 5.01
N PRO A 47 11.24 6.68 4.04
CA PRO A 47 12.48 7.44 3.88
C PRO A 47 12.23 8.94 3.63
N TYR A 48 11.20 9.27 2.86
CA TYR A 48 10.80 10.67 2.63
C TYR A 48 10.26 11.32 3.90
N GLY A 49 9.43 10.62 4.66
CA GLY A 49 8.89 11.09 5.94
C GLY A 49 9.98 11.36 6.97
N ILE A 50 10.99 10.48 7.07
CA ILE A 50 12.15 10.65 7.95
C ILE A 50 12.96 11.88 7.54
N LEU A 51 13.27 12.02 6.25
CA LEU A 51 14.00 13.18 5.73
C LEU A 51 13.23 14.49 5.96
N ALA A 52 11.93 14.49 5.71
CA ALA A 52 11.06 15.64 5.91
C ALA A 52 10.92 16.02 7.38
N PHE A 53 10.89 15.03 8.29
CA PHE A 53 10.91 15.27 9.72
C PHE A 53 12.25 15.87 10.16
N TYR A 54 13.37 15.29 9.72
CA TYR A 54 14.70 15.81 10.01
C TYR A 54 14.85 17.27 9.56
N ALA A 55 14.45 17.58 8.33
CA ALA A 55 14.49 18.94 7.78
C ALA A 55 13.58 19.94 8.53
N ALA A 56 12.60 19.45 9.30
CA ALA A 56 11.73 20.30 10.11
C ALA A 56 12.30 20.62 11.49
N VAL A 57 13.28 19.85 11.97
CA VAL A 57 13.89 20.01 13.30
C VAL A 57 15.36 20.47 13.24
N GLU A 58 16.04 20.23 12.11
CA GLU A 58 17.47 20.44 11.95
C GLU A 58 17.80 20.95 10.53
N ASN A 59 19.02 21.48 10.34
CA ASN A 59 19.47 21.97 9.04
C ASN A 59 19.68 20.82 8.04
N ALA A 60 18.75 20.70 7.08
CA ALA A 60 18.79 19.71 6.01
C ALA A 60 20.07 19.74 5.13
N ASN A 61 20.82 20.84 5.11
CA ASN A 61 22.06 20.94 4.34
C ASN A 61 23.20 20.11 4.93
N LEU A 62 23.07 19.64 6.17
CA LEU A 62 23.98 18.65 6.77
C LEU A 62 23.85 17.27 6.11
N VAL A 63 22.73 17.01 5.44
CA VAL A 63 22.51 15.78 4.65
C VAL A 63 23.02 16.01 3.22
N SER A 64 23.82 15.06 2.73
CA SER A 64 24.38 15.14 1.39
C SER A 64 23.27 15.31 0.32
N PRO A 65 23.51 16.10 -0.74
CA PRO A 65 22.52 16.30 -1.80
C PRO A 65 22.01 14.99 -2.41
N LYS A 66 22.90 13.98 -2.56
CA LYS A 66 22.52 12.64 -3.05
C LYS A 66 21.46 11.99 -2.17
N LEU A 67 21.66 11.98 -0.84
CA LEU A 67 20.70 11.40 0.11
C LEU A 67 19.37 12.20 0.13
N ARG A 68 19.45 13.52 0.01
CA ARG A 68 18.26 14.39 -0.11
C ARG A 68 17.42 14.10 -1.35
N MET A 69 18.03 13.59 -2.42
CA MET A 69 17.33 13.21 -3.66
C MET A 69 16.79 11.77 -3.64
N MET A 70 17.48 10.83 -2.99
CA MET A 70 17.07 9.42 -2.98
C MET A 70 15.66 9.21 -2.39
N ALA A 71 15.39 9.82 -1.25
CA ALA A 71 14.09 9.69 -0.57
C ALA A 71 12.89 10.16 -1.42
N PRO A 72 12.90 11.37 -2.04
CA PRO A 72 11.82 11.81 -2.91
C PRO A 72 11.76 11.08 -4.26
N ILE A 73 12.85 10.45 -4.74
CA ILE A 73 12.82 9.57 -5.91
C ILE A 73 12.10 8.27 -5.57
N LEU A 74 12.40 7.67 -4.42
CA LEU A 74 11.72 6.46 -3.95
C LEU A 74 10.22 6.71 -3.74
N ALA A 75 9.84 7.86 -3.16
CA ALA A 75 8.42 8.21 -3.04
C ALA A 75 7.71 8.29 -4.41
N LYS A 76 8.41 8.70 -5.48
CA LYS A 76 7.85 8.77 -6.84
C LYS A 76 7.66 7.42 -7.51
N THR A 77 8.23 6.34 -7.00
CA THR A 77 7.93 4.99 -7.50
C THR A 77 6.62 4.43 -6.92
N CYS A 78 6.04 5.10 -5.90
CA CYS A 78 4.82 4.66 -5.23
C CYS A 78 3.63 4.44 -6.18
N PRO A 79 3.31 5.33 -7.14
CA PRO A 79 2.19 5.10 -8.07
C PRO A 79 2.38 3.81 -8.87
N THR A 80 3.59 3.54 -9.37
CA THR A 80 3.92 2.32 -10.10
C THR A 80 3.77 1.09 -9.21
N ILE A 81 4.31 1.12 -8.00
CA ILE A 81 4.19 0.02 -7.02
C ILE A 81 2.71 -0.24 -6.67
N ASN A 82 1.92 0.81 -6.46
CA ASN A 82 0.50 0.69 -6.14
C ASN A 82 -0.29 0.04 -7.27
N VAL A 83 0.01 0.34 -8.54
CA VAL A 83 -0.62 -0.34 -9.68
C VAL A 83 -0.39 -1.84 -9.58
N PHE A 84 0.84 -2.29 -9.36
CA PHE A 84 1.10 -3.72 -9.20
C PHE A 84 0.42 -4.32 -7.97
N LEU A 85 0.42 -3.62 -6.84
CA LEU A 85 -0.22 -4.10 -5.62
C LEU A 85 -1.73 -4.31 -5.79
N TYR A 86 -2.43 -3.34 -6.37
CA TYR A 86 -3.87 -3.45 -6.56
C TYR A 86 -4.24 -4.32 -7.75
N ALA A 87 -3.47 -4.26 -8.84
CA ALA A 87 -3.77 -5.04 -10.04
C ALA A 87 -3.44 -6.52 -9.88
N LEU A 88 -2.31 -6.86 -9.25
CA LEU A 88 -1.90 -8.25 -9.03
C LEU A 88 -2.45 -8.83 -7.72
N GLY A 89 -2.74 -7.99 -6.73
CA GLY A 89 -3.23 -8.42 -5.42
C GLY A 89 -4.73 -8.68 -5.33
N ASN A 90 -5.50 -8.37 -6.38
CA ASN A 90 -6.94 -8.61 -6.43
C ASN A 90 -7.31 -9.45 -7.66
N GLU A 91 -7.69 -10.70 -7.43
CA GLU A 91 -8.02 -11.65 -8.48
C GLU A 91 -9.19 -11.20 -9.36
N ASN A 92 -10.20 -10.56 -8.77
CA ASN A 92 -11.35 -10.05 -9.52
C ASN A 92 -10.92 -8.91 -10.46
N TYR A 93 -10.03 -8.03 -9.98
CA TYR A 93 -9.54 -6.92 -10.80
C TYR A 93 -8.64 -7.42 -11.92
N ARG A 94 -7.78 -8.41 -11.65
CA ARG A 94 -6.97 -9.09 -12.66
C ARG A 94 -7.84 -9.80 -13.70
N GLY A 95 -8.92 -10.45 -13.26
CA GLY A 95 -9.89 -11.08 -14.14
C GLY A 95 -10.58 -10.07 -15.06
N GLY A 96 -10.94 -8.89 -14.53
CA GLY A 96 -11.47 -7.79 -15.32
C GLY A 96 -10.50 -7.25 -16.36
N ILE A 97 -9.22 -7.09 -16.02
CA ILE A 97 -8.17 -6.70 -16.99
C ILE A 97 -8.04 -7.75 -18.09
N TRP A 98 -8.01 -9.04 -17.73
CA TRP A 98 -7.92 -10.12 -18.71
C TRP A 98 -9.10 -10.10 -19.67
N GLN A 99 -10.33 -10.07 -19.14
CA GLN A 99 -11.54 -10.01 -19.95
C GLN A 99 -11.57 -8.77 -20.85
N PHE A 100 -11.08 -7.62 -20.39
CA PHE A 100 -10.98 -6.42 -21.21
C PHE A 100 -10.00 -6.60 -22.39
N LEU A 101 -8.87 -7.27 -22.17
CA LEU A 101 -7.82 -7.46 -23.18
C LEU A 101 -8.12 -8.61 -24.15
N THR A 102 -8.74 -9.69 -23.69
CA THR A 102 -8.92 -10.92 -24.47
C THR A 102 -10.37 -11.20 -24.87
N GLY A 103 -11.35 -10.54 -24.24
CA GLY A 103 -12.77 -10.84 -24.38
C GLY A 103 -13.21 -12.13 -23.66
N GLU A 104 -12.28 -12.87 -23.06
CA GLU A 104 -12.56 -14.13 -22.36
C GLU A 104 -13.18 -13.85 -20.99
N LYS A 105 -14.38 -14.39 -20.76
CA LYS A 105 -15.06 -14.27 -19.46
C LYS A 105 -14.43 -15.24 -18.48
N ILE A 106 -13.71 -14.71 -17.50
CA ILE A 106 -13.27 -15.49 -16.34
C ILE A 106 -14.44 -15.50 -15.34
N GLU A 107 -14.99 -16.68 -15.07
CA GLU A 107 -15.97 -16.82 -14.00
C GLU A 107 -15.33 -16.40 -12.67
N ALA A 108 -16.00 -15.49 -11.96
CA ALA A 108 -15.51 -15.07 -10.65
C ALA A 108 -15.45 -16.30 -9.73
N PRO A 109 -14.33 -16.52 -9.01
CA PRO A 109 -14.23 -17.64 -8.08
C PRO A 109 -15.40 -17.58 -7.09
N GLN A 110 -16.20 -18.66 -7.06
CA GLN A 110 -17.31 -18.80 -6.14
C GLN A 110 -16.77 -18.64 -4.72
N ILE A 111 -17.19 -17.58 -4.05
CA ILE A 111 -16.90 -17.40 -2.63
C ILE A 111 -17.76 -18.44 -1.92
N GLU A 112 -17.17 -19.56 -1.58
CA GLU A 112 -17.81 -20.54 -0.71
C GLU A 112 -18.12 -19.82 0.61
N ASN A 113 -19.37 -19.39 0.79
CA ASN A 113 -19.85 -18.87 2.07
C ASN A 113 -19.86 -20.05 3.05
N LYS A 114 -18.72 -20.33 3.68
CA LYS A 114 -18.68 -21.15 4.90
C LYS A 114 -19.22 -20.33 6.07
N SER A 115 -20.51 -20.03 6.00
CA SER A 115 -21.30 -19.67 7.17
C SER A 115 -22.12 -20.90 7.54
N LYS A 116 -21.50 -21.79 8.31
CA LYS A 116 -22.19 -22.72 9.21
C LYS A 116 -21.84 -22.28 10.63
#